data_AF-A0A6D0IAH6-F1
#
_entry.id   AF-A0A6D0IAH6-F1
#
_cell.length_a   1.000
_cell.length_b   1.000
_cell.length_c   1.000
_cell.angle_alpha   90.00
_cell.angle_beta   90.00
_cell.angle_gamma   90.00
#
_symmetry.space_group_name_H-M   'P 1'
#
loop_
_entity.id
_entity.type
_entity.pdbx_description
1 polymer ?
#
loop_
_entity_poly.entity_id
_entity_poly.type
_entity_poly.pdbx_seq_one_letter_code
_entity_poly.pdbx_strand_id
1 'polypeptide(L)'
;MTTQVPPSALLPLNPEQLARLQAATTDLTPTQLAWVSGYFWGVLNQQPAALAATPAPAAEMPGITIISASQTGNARRVAEALRDDLLAAKLNVKLVNAGDYKFKQIASEKLLIVVTSTQGEGEPPEEAVALHKFLFSKKAPKLENTAFAVFSLGDSSYEFFCQSGKDFDSKLAELGGERLLDRVDADVEYQAAASEWRARVVDALKSRAPVAAPSQSVATGAVNEIHTSPYSKDAPLVASLSVNQKITGRNSEKDVRHIEIDLGDSGLRYQPGDALGVWYQNDPALVKELVELLWLKGDEPVTVEGKTLPLNEALQWHFELTVNTANIVENYATLTR
;
A
#
# COMPACT_ATOMS: atom_id res chain seq x y z
N MET A 1 23.14 -54.68 55.00
CA MET A 1 22.20 -54.96 53.91
C MET A 1 21.30 -53.76 53.74
N THR A 2 21.36 -53.12 52.57
CA THR A 2 20.30 -52.40 51.84
C THR A 2 21.00 -51.51 50.80
N THR A 3 21.32 -52.09 49.65
CA THR A 3 21.80 -51.37 48.47
C THR A 3 20.58 -50.72 47.80
N GLN A 4 20.54 -49.38 47.79
CA GLN A 4 19.61 -48.61 46.98
C GLN A 4 19.96 -48.77 45.49
N VAL A 5 18.95 -49.09 44.69
CA VAL A 5 18.99 -49.17 43.23
C VAL A 5 18.90 -47.74 42.67
N PRO A 6 19.81 -47.26 41.80
CA PRO A 6 19.68 -45.95 41.19
C PRO A 6 18.56 -45.94 40.12
N PRO A 7 17.85 -44.82 39.93
CA PRO A 7 16.74 -44.73 38.99
C PRO A 7 17.27 -44.65 37.55
N SER A 8 17.38 -45.78 36.87
CA SER A 8 17.61 -45.84 35.42
C SER A 8 16.28 -45.74 34.67
N ALA A 9 15.75 -44.53 34.57
CA ALA A 9 14.73 -44.15 33.60
C ALA A 9 14.85 -42.64 33.38
N LEU A 10 15.13 -42.20 32.13
CA LEU A 10 14.68 -40.90 31.58
C LEU A 10 15.27 -40.48 30.21
N LEU A 11 16.12 -41.26 29.54
CA LEU A 11 16.63 -40.88 28.20
C LEU A 11 16.23 -41.92 27.14
N PRO A 12 15.79 -41.48 25.93
CA PRO A 12 15.41 -42.37 24.83
C PRO A 12 16.62 -43.04 24.14
N LEU A 13 17.82 -42.90 24.70
CA LEU A 13 19.08 -43.42 24.16
C LEU A 13 19.62 -44.49 25.11
N ASN A 14 20.13 -45.59 24.54
CA ASN A 14 20.83 -46.60 25.33
C ASN A 14 22.22 -46.09 25.78
N PRO A 15 22.86 -46.73 26.78
CA PRO A 15 24.12 -46.24 27.34
C PRO A 15 25.27 -46.11 26.32
N GLU A 16 25.34 -46.99 25.31
CA GLU A 16 26.35 -46.89 24.26
C GLU A 16 26.09 -45.73 23.29
N GLN A 17 24.82 -45.50 22.93
CA GLN A 17 24.40 -44.38 22.09
C GLN A 17 24.64 -43.05 22.80
N LEU A 18 24.34 -42.99 24.09
CA LEU A 18 24.60 -41.81 24.92
C LEU A 18 26.11 -41.52 25.02
N ALA A 19 26.94 -42.53 25.22
CA ALA A 19 28.40 -42.37 25.26
C ALA A 19 28.97 -41.85 23.93
N ARG A 20 28.46 -42.33 22.78
CA ARG A 20 28.86 -41.83 21.45
C ARG A 20 28.42 -40.39 21.23
N LEU A 21 27.20 -40.04 21.64
CA LEU A 21 26.70 -38.67 21.52
C LEU A 21 27.48 -37.71 22.42
N GLN A 22 27.77 -38.11 23.66
CA GLN A 22 28.60 -37.34 24.58
C GLN A 22 29.99 -37.14 23.98
N ALA A 23 30.67 -38.20 23.56
CA ALA A 23 31.99 -38.09 22.93
C ALA A 23 32.01 -37.17 21.68
N ALA A 24 30.94 -37.18 20.87
CA ALA A 24 30.83 -36.31 19.69
C ALA A 24 30.49 -34.85 20.01
N THR A 25 30.02 -34.56 21.23
CA THR A 25 29.56 -33.21 21.63
C THR A 25 30.44 -32.54 22.68
N THR A 26 31.34 -33.27 23.35
CA THR A 26 32.19 -32.78 24.45
C THR A 26 33.03 -31.55 24.09
N ASP A 27 33.55 -31.47 22.86
CA ASP A 27 34.45 -30.39 22.44
C ASP A 27 33.73 -29.30 21.62
N LEU A 28 32.39 -29.32 21.58
CA LEU A 28 31.61 -28.35 20.80
C LEU A 28 31.26 -27.11 21.62
N THR A 29 31.36 -25.95 20.97
CA THR A 29 30.86 -24.68 21.52
C THR A 29 29.32 -24.63 21.51
N PRO A 30 28.68 -23.76 22.34
CA PRO A 30 27.22 -23.62 22.36
C PRO A 30 26.60 -23.32 20.99
N THR A 31 27.27 -22.50 20.16
CA THR A 31 26.80 -22.18 18.80
C THR A 31 26.88 -23.39 17.86
N GLN A 32 27.91 -24.23 18.01
CA GLN A 32 28.03 -25.46 17.22
C GLN A 32 26.99 -26.51 17.64
N LEU A 33 26.67 -26.60 18.92
CA LEU A 33 25.57 -27.45 19.40
C LEU A 33 24.21 -27.01 18.84
N ALA A 34 23.96 -25.70 18.76
CA ALA A 34 22.75 -25.16 18.14
C ALA A 34 22.67 -25.45 16.62
N TRP A 35 23.81 -25.50 15.93
CA TRP A 35 23.84 -25.91 14.51
C TRP A 35 23.56 -27.42 14.35
N VAL A 36 24.16 -28.25 15.20
CA VAL A 36 23.96 -29.72 15.18
C VAL A 36 22.51 -30.11 15.47
N SER A 37 21.81 -29.38 16.35
CA SER A 37 20.38 -29.63 16.58
C SER A 37 19.53 -29.37 15.34
N GLY A 38 19.85 -28.31 14.57
CA GLY A 38 19.24 -28.03 13.27
C GLY A 38 19.54 -29.11 12.23
N TYR A 39 20.78 -29.63 12.20
CA TYR A 39 21.16 -30.74 11.32
C TYR A 39 20.36 -32.02 11.61
N PHE A 40 20.22 -32.40 12.88
CA PHE A 40 19.40 -33.56 13.26
C PHE A 40 17.92 -33.38 12.94
N TRP A 41 17.39 -32.16 13.03
CA TRP A 41 16.05 -31.84 12.53
C TRP A 41 15.95 -32.08 11.01
N GLY A 42 16.95 -31.62 10.24
CA GLY A 42 17.03 -31.88 8.81
C GLY A 42 17.04 -33.38 8.46
N VAL A 43 17.78 -34.18 9.23
CA VAL A 43 17.85 -35.65 9.04
C VAL A 43 16.53 -36.34 9.41
N LEU A 44 15.83 -35.88 10.46
CA LEU A 44 14.53 -36.44 10.85
C LEU A 44 13.46 -36.25 9.75
N ASN A 45 13.57 -35.16 8.98
CA ASN A 45 12.69 -34.87 7.85
C ASN A 45 13.15 -35.51 6.52
N GLN A 46 14.27 -36.25 6.51
CA GLN A 46 14.67 -37.09 5.38
C GLN A 46 14.10 -38.49 5.53
N GLN A 47 12.78 -38.60 5.41
CA GLN A 47 12.17 -39.90 5.12
C GLN A 47 12.50 -40.23 3.65
N PRO A 48 12.96 -41.45 3.33
CA PRO A 48 13.21 -41.82 1.95
C PRO A 48 11.87 -41.79 1.23
N ALA A 49 11.69 -40.79 0.37
CA ALA A 49 10.60 -40.77 -0.58
C ALA A 49 10.68 -42.08 -1.35
N ALA A 50 9.70 -42.96 -1.15
CA ALA A 50 9.40 -43.99 -2.13
C ALA A 50 9.36 -43.30 -3.51
N LEU A 51 9.86 -43.99 -4.54
CA LEU A 51 9.83 -43.59 -5.94
C LEU A 51 8.38 -43.31 -6.40
N ALA A 52 7.81 -42.21 -5.92
CA ALA A 52 6.64 -41.58 -6.47
C ALA A 52 7.14 -40.84 -7.69
N ALA A 53 6.53 -41.17 -8.83
CA ALA A 53 6.68 -40.40 -10.06
C ALA A 53 6.75 -38.92 -9.73
N THR A 54 7.75 -38.22 -10.28
CA THR A 54 7.79 -36.77 -10.29
C THR A 54 6.37 -36.28 -10.58
N PRO A 55 5.69 -35.61 -9.63
CA PRO A 55 4.51 -34.86 -10.00
C PRO A 55 5.00 -33.90 -11.06
N ALA A 56 4.35 -33.88 -12.23
CA ALA A 56 4.52 -32.79 -13.17
C ALA A 56 4.51 -31.49 -12.35
N PRO A 57 5.42 -30.53 -12.59
CA PRO A 57 5.47 -29.30 -11.82
C PRO A 57 4.04 -28.75 -11.78
N ALA A 58 3.43 -28.78 -10.60
CA ALA A 58 2.16 -28.14 -10.38
C ALA A 58 2.41 -26.71 -10.84
N ALA A 59 1.60 -26.23 -11.80
CA ALA A 59 1.77 -24.92 -12.38
C ALA A 59 1.84 -23.90 -11.24
N GLU A 60 3.07 -23.52 -10.86
CA GLU A 60 3.28 -22.47 -9.88
C GLU A 60 2.58 -21.26 -10.46
N MET A 61 1.65 -20.70 -9.67
CA MET A 61 1.04 -19.44 -10.03
C MET A 61 2.15 -18.47 -10.43
N PRO A 62 2.03 -17.81 -11.58
CA PRO A 62 2.91 -16.70 -11.87
C PRO A 62 2.90 -15.73 -10.69
N GLY A 63 4.08 -15.40 -10.16
CA GLY A 63 4.18 -14.40 -9.11
C GLY A 63 3.55 -13.10 -9.59
N ILE A 64 2.64 -12.54 -8.81
CA ILE A 64 2.02 -11.24 -9.08
C ILE A 64 3.00 -10.18 -8.60
N THR A 65 3.49 -9.35 -9.52
CA THR A 65 4.39 -8.24 -9.18
C THR A 65 3.61 -6.94 -9.11
N ILE A 66 3.62 -6.30 -7.95
CA ILE A 66 3.06 -4.97 -7.72
C ILE A 66 4.21 -3.97 -7.68
N ILE A 67 4.18 -2.97 -8.56
CA ILE A 67 5.11 -1.85 -8.57
C ILE A 67 4.41 -0.64 -7.99
N SER A 68 4.90 -0.14 -6.85
CA SER A 68 4.45 1.13 -6.28
C SER A 68 5.35 2.27 -6.74
N ALA A 69 4.76 3.31 -7.32
CA ALA A 69 5.39 4.56 -7.70
C ALA A 69 4.70 5.72 -6.95
N SER A 70 5.34 6.26 -5.92
CA SER A 70 4.75 7.26 -5.02
C SER A 70 5.73 8.36 -4.63
N GLN A 71 5.25 9.59 -4.52
CA GLN A 71 6.02 10.68 -3.91
C GLN A 71 5.74 10.84 -2.42
N THR A 72 4.45 10.97 -2.08
CA THR A 72 3.96 11.27 -0.72
C THR A 72 3.43 10.03 0.00
N GLY A 73 3.61 8.85 -0.59
CA GLY A 73 3.24 7.56 -0.01
C GLY A 73 1.80 7.10 -0.28
N ASN A 74 0.91 7.91 -0.90
CA ASN A 74 -0.47 7.50 -1.17
C ASN A 74 -0.55 6.26 -2.08
N ALA A 75 0.15 6.30 -3.23
CA ALA A 75 0.24 5.15 -4.14
C ALA A 75 0.88 3.93 -3.45
N ARG A 76 1.87 4.14 -2.57
CA ARG A 76 2.49 3.06 -1.79
C ARG A 76 1.49 2.41 -0.84
N ARG A 77 0.69 3.19 -0.09
CA ARG A 77 -0.36 2.65 0.79
C ARG A 77 -1.40 1.84 0.04
N VAL A 78 -1.83 2.30 -1.15
CA VAL A 78 -2.76 1.54 -2.00
C VAL A 78 -2.14 0.21 -2.46
N ALA A 79 -0.86 0.21 -2.83
CA ALA A 79 -0.14 -0.99 -3.23
C ALA A 79 0.08 -1.98 -2.07
N GLU A 80 0.35 -1.48 -0.86
CA GLU A 80 0.46 -2.27 0.38
C GLU A 80 -0.88 -2.89 0.76
N ALA A 81 -1.96 -2.11 0.74
CA ALA A 81 -3.32 -2.64 0.97
C ALA A 81 -3.66 -3.74 -0.05
N LEU A 82 -3.32 -3.55 -1.34
CA LEU A 82 -3.55 -4.56 -2.36
C LEU A 82 -2.71 -5.82 -2.13
N ARG A 83 -1.46 -5.67 -1.70
CA ARG A 83 -0.61 -6.80 -1.31
C ARG A 83 -1.28 -7.62 -0.22
N ASP A 84 -1.80 -6.96 0.81
CA ASP A 84 -2.43 -7.63 1.95
C ASP A 84 -3.75 -8.31 1.54
N ASP A 85 -4.55 -7.67 0.68
CA ASP A 85 -5.76 -8.24 0.09
C ASP A 85 -5.46 -9.54 -0.72
N LEU A 86 -4.36 -9.53 -1.49
CA LEU A 86 -3.94 -10.67 -2.32
C LEU A 86 -3.31 -11.80 -1.47
N LEU A 87 -2.56 -11.47 -0.42
CA LEU A 87 -2.05 -12.45 0.54
C LEU A 87 -3.19 -13.12 1.32
N ALA A 88 -4.20 -12.35 1.73
CA ALA A 88 -5.42 -12.89 2.33
C ALA A 88 -6.18 -13.82 1.37
N ALA A 89 -6.11 -13.55 0.07
CA ALA A 89 -6.62 -14.41 -0.99
C ALA A 89 -5.72 -15.63 -1.32
N LYS A 90 -4.60 -15.82 -0.61
CA LYS A 90 -3.60 -16.88 -0.81
C LYS A 90 -2.92 -16.86 -2.19
N LEU A 91 -2.79 -15.68 -2.78
CA LEU A 91 -2.08 -15.49 -4.04
C LEU A 91 -0.62 -15.11 -3.78
N ASN A 92 0.31 -15.59 -4.61
CA ASN A 92 1.72 -15.28 -4.47
C ASN A 92 2.01 -13.87 -5.01
N VAL A 93 2.34 -12.94 -4.12
CA VAL A 93 2.54 -11.52 -4.43
C VAL A 93 3.93 -11.06 -4.04
N LYS A 94 4.49 -10.19 -4.88
CA LYS A 94 5.73 -9.45 -4.66
C LYS A 94 5.46 -7.96 -4.84
N LEU A 95 5.55 -7.19 -3.76
CA LEU A 95 5.51 -5.72 -3.80
C LEU A 95 6.93 -5.17 -3.92
N VAL A 96 7.16 -4.28 -4.88
CA VAL A 96 8.45 -3.61 -5.10
C VAL A 96 8.23 -2.12 -5.32
N ASN A 97 9.07 -1.28 -4.72
CA ASN A 97 9.10 0.14 -5.06
C ASN A 97 9.71 0.34 -6.45
N ALA A 98 9.18 1.29 -7.23
CA ALA A 98 9.66 1.55 -8.58
C ALA A 98 11.16 1.88 -8.65
N GLY A 99 11.72 2.53 -7.63
CA GLY A 99 13.15 2.88 -7.55
C GLY A 99 14.06 1.67 -7.34
N ASP A 100 13.58 0.66 -6.60
CA ASP A 100 14.30 -0.60 -6.34
C ASP A 100 14.03 -1.66 -7.41
N TYR A 101 13.06 -1.41 -8.30
CA TYR A 101 12.66 -2.35 -9.32
C TYR A 101 13.69 -2.42 -10.46
N LYS A 102 14.18 -3.64 -10.72
CA LYS A 102 15.09 -3.91 -11.84
C LYS A 102 14.31 -3.90 -13.16
N PHE A 103 14.07 -2.72 -13.72
CA PHE A 103 13.23 -2.49 -14.91
C PHE A 103 13.55 -3.36 -16.14
N LYS A 104 14.78 -3.86 -16.27
CA LYS A 104 15.17 -4.81 -17.34
C LYS A 104 14.48 -6.18 -17.25
N GLN A 105 13.95 -6.55 -16.09
CA GLN A 105 13.31 -7.85 -15.86
C GLN A 105 11.81 -7.84 -16.19
N ILE A 106 11.25 -6.70 -16.60
CA ILE A 106 9.80 -6.53 -16.84
C ILE A 106 9.22 -7.53 -17.85
N ALA A 107 10.01 -8.00 -18.82
CA ALA A 107 9.58 -9.03 -19.78
C ALA A 107 9.35 -10.42 -19.17
N SER A 108 9.91 -10.69 -17.98
CA SER A 108 9.68 -11.95 -17.27
C SER A 108 8.42 -11.94 -16.40
N GLU A 109 7.83 -10.75 -16.17
CA GLU A 109 6.64 -10.62 -15.35
C GLU A 109 5.42 -11.06 -16.16
N LYS A 110 4.66 -12.03 -15.63
CA LYS A 110 3.42 -12.50 -16.27
C LYS A 110 2.19 -11.75 -15.78
N LEU A 111 2.21 -11.31 -14.52
CA LEU A 111 1.14 -10.55 -13.88
C LEU A 111 1.75 -9.30 -13.25
N LEU A 112 1.47 -8.14 -13.83
CA LEU A 112 2.08 -6.87 -13.45
C LEU A 112 1.02 -5.86 -13.02
N ILE A 113 1.13 -5.30 -11.82
CA ILE A 113 0.24 -4.26 -11.33
C ILE A 113 1.06 -3.02 -11.07
N VAL A 114 0.66 -1.89 -11.64
CA VAL A 114 1.33 -0.60 -11.43
C VAL A 114 0.40 0.32 -10.66
N VAL A 115 0.85 0.82 -9.52
CA VAL A 115 0.14 1.83 -8.73
C VAL A 115 1.01 3.08 -8.72
N THR A 116 0.60 4.14 -9.40
CA THR A 116 1.41 5.33 -9.62
C THR A 116 0.68 6.62 -9.24
N SER A 117 1.42 7.65 -8.84
CA SER A 117 0.91 9.02 -8.71
C SER A 117 1.49 9.93 -9.80
N THR A 118 0.78 10.96 -10.24
CA THR A 118 1.36 11.98 -11.15
C THR A 118 2.00 13.14 -10.38
N GLN A 119 3.06 13.73 -10.92
CA GLN A 119 3.71 14.94 -10.40
C GLN A 119 3.74 16.07 -11.42
N GLY A 120 3.63 17.31 -10.92
CA GLY A 120 3.85 18.53 -11.69
C GLY A 120 3.10 18.53 -13.03
N GLU A 121 3.85 18.63 -14.12
CA GLU A 121 3.35 18.72 -15.50
C GLU A 121 3.09 17.33 -16.14
N GLY A 122 2.60 16.37 -15.35
CA GLY A 122 2.28 15.03 -15.86
C GLY A 122 3.38 14.00 -15.71
N GLU A 123 4.46 14.31 -15.01
CA GLU A 123 5.62 13.42 -14.84
C GLU A 123 5.32 12.27 -13.86
N PRO A 124 5.95 11.09 -14.05
CA PRO A 124 5.90 10.02 -13.06
C PRO A 124 6.69 10.42 -11.79
N PRO A 125 6.47 9.72 -10.65
CA PRO A 125 7.24 9.99 -9.45
C PRO A 125 8.71 9.74 -9.66
N GLU A 126 9.57 10.44 -8.91
CA GLU A 126 11.03 10.37 -9.09
C GLU A 126 11.54 8.92 -9.08
N GLU A 127 11.00 8.09 -8.18
CA GLU A 127 11.30 6.66 -8.09
C GLU A 127 10.94 5.84 -9.33
N ALA A 128 9.99 6.31 -10.15
CA ALA A 128 9.53 5.62 -11.36
C ALA A 128 10.09 6.19 -12.67
N VAL A 129 10.83 7.30 -12.63
CA VAL A 129 11.38 7.96 -13.83
C VAL A 129 12.25 7.01 -14.65
N ALA A 130 13.07 6.17 -14.01
CA ALA A 130 13.94 5.23 -14.71
C ALA A 130 13.14 4.13 -15.45
N LEU A 131 12.12 3.58 -14.79
CA LEU A 131 11.21 2.60 -15.38
C LEU A 131 10.43 3.21 -16.54
N HIS A 132 9.89 4.41 -16.36
CA HIS A 132 9.16 5.15 -17.39
C HIS A 132 10.04 5.39 -18.62
N LYS A 133 11.23 5.98 -18.46
CA LYS A 133 12.18 6.19 -19.57
C LYS A 133 12.56 4.90 -20.27
N PHE A 134 12.71 3.79 -19.55
CA PHE A 134 13.01 2.49 -20.14
C PHE A 134 11.88 1.97 -21.03
N LEU A 135 10.63 2.02 -20.54
CA LEU A 135 9.44 1.59 -21.29
C LEU A 135 9.20 2.42 -22.56
N PHE A 136 9.51 3.72 -22.52
CA PHE A 136 9.39 4.62 -23.67
C PHE A 136 10.61 4.58 -24.61
N SER A 137 11.67 3.84 -24.26
CA SER A 137 12.86 3.73 -25.10
C SER A 137 12.71 2.63 -26.18
N LYS A 138 13.55 2.70 -27.22
CA LYS A 138 13.68 1.64 -28.23
C LYS A 138 14.18 0.29 -27.67
N LYS A 139 14.62 0.26 -26.40
CA LYS A 139 15.13 -0.94 -25.72
C LYS A 139 14.03 -1.66 -24.93
N ALA A 140 12.80 -1.13 -24.93
CA ALA A 140 11.68 -1.76 -24.25
C ALA A 140 11.38 -3.14 -24.87
N PRO A 141 11.30 -4.20 -24.06
CA PRO A 141 10.94 -5.52 -24.56
C PRO A 141 9.45 -5.58 -24.88
N LYS A 142 9.07 -6.54 -25.73
CA LYS A 142 7.66 -6.89 -25.91
C LYS A 142 7.12 -7.62 -24.68
N LEU A 143 5.86 -7.36 -24.36
CA LEU A 143 5.13 -7.85 -23.19
C LEU A 143 3.94 -8.76 -23.57
N GLU A 144 4.05 -9.49 -24.69
CA GLU A 144 2.97 -10.33 -25.27
C GLU A 144 2.43 -11.41 -24.31
N ASN A 145 3.17 -11.76 -23.25
CA ASN A 145 2.78 -12.75 -22.23
C ASN A 145 2.56 -12.13 -20.84
N THR A 146 2.41 -10.81 -20.76
CA THR A 146 2.21 -10.08 -19.51
C THR A 146 0.79 -9.53 -19.48
N ALA A 147 0.02 -9.91 -18.46
CA ALA A 147 -1.23 -9.26 -18.16
C ALA A 147 -1.03 -8.19 -17.09
N PHE A 148 -1.64 -7.02 -17.25
CA PHE A 148 -1.40 -5.87 -16.39
C PHE A 148 -2.65 -5.10 -15.97
N ALA A 149 -2.55 -4.38 -14.86
CA ALA A 149 -3.55 -3.40 -14.42
C ALA A 149 -2.85 -2.15 -13.86
N VAL A 150 -3.46 -0.99 -14.03
CA VAL A 150 -2.92 0.29 -13.57
C VAL A 150 -3.93 1.03 -12.70
N PHE A 151 -3.47 1.49 -11.54
CA PHE A 151 -4.19 2.44 -10.70
C PHE A 151 -3.38 3.74 -10.62
N SER A 152 -4.00 4.83 -11.05
CA SER A 152 -3.38 6.15 -11.10
C SER A 152 -3.98 7.06 -10.04
N LEU A 153 -3.13 7.76 -9.29
CA LEU A 153 -3.53 8.84 -8.40
C LEU A 153 -3.13 10.17 -9.04
N GLY A 154 -4.08 11.09 -9.11
CA GLY A 154 -3.88 12.44 -9.59
C GLY A 154 -4.77 13.44 -8.86
N ASP A 155 -4.73 14.67 -9.33
CA ASP A 155 -5.58 15.76 -8.86
C ASP A 155 -6.15 16.45 -10.11
N SER A 156 -7.47 16.47 -10.24
CA SER A 156 -8.15 17.03 -11.43
C SER A 156 -8.04 18.56 -11.52
N SER A 157 -7.53 19.21 -10.48
CA SER A 157 -7.20 20.64 -10.48
C SER A 157 -5.99 20.96 -11.36
N TYR A 158 -5.17 19.95 -11.70
CA TYR A 158 -4.02 20.07 -12.58
C TYR A 158 -4.37 19.69 -14.01
N GLU A 159 -3.73 20.34 -14.99
CA GLU A 159 -3.95 20.09 -16.43
C GLU A 159 -3.70 18.61 -16.80
N PHE A 160 -2.62 18.03 -16.28
CA PHE A 160 -2.20 16.66 -16.60
C PHE A 160 -2.74 15.62 -15.60
N PHE A 161 -4.06 15.64 -15.36
CA PHE A 161 -4.72 14.70 -14.45
C PHE A 161 -4.40 13.23 -14.78
N CYS A 162 -3.83 12.50 -13.80
CA CYS A 162 -3.47 11.07 -13.90
C CYS A 162 -2.53 10.71 -15.07
N GLN A 163 -1.77 11.67 -15.63
CA GLN A 163 -0.95 11.45 -16.83
C GLN A 163 0.06 10.30 -16.69
N SER A 164 0.75 10.18 -15.55
CA SER A 164 1.69 9.07 -15.32
C SER A 164 1.03 7.69 -15.47
N GLY A 165 -0.17 7.50 -14.92
CA GLY A 165 -0.90 6.24 -15.06
C GLY A 165 -1.41 6.00 -16.47
N LYS A 166 -1.83 7.05 -17.18
CA LYS A 166 -2.20 6.99 -18.60
C LYS A 166 -1.01 6.56 -19.48
N ASP A 167 0.17 7.08 -19.18
CA ASP A 167 1.41 6.74 -19.89
C ASP A 167 1.81 5.28 -19.66
N PHE A 168 1.81 4.82 -18.41
CA PHE A 168 2.09 3.41 -18.10
C PHE A 168 1.07 2.46 -18.75
N ASP A 169 -0.23 2.74 -18.64
CA ASP A 169 -1.27 1.91 -19.22
C ASP A 169 -1.15 1.81 -20.75
N SER A 170 -0.99 2.97 -21.41
CA SER A 170 -0.87 3.03 -22.87
C SER A 170 0.39 2.31 -23.33
N LYS A 171 1.52 2.55 -22.67
CA LYS A 171 2.81 1.97 -23.07
C LYS A 171 2.87 0.47 -22.85
N LEU A 172 2.32 -0.04 -21.75
CA LEU A 172 2.27 -1.49 -21.48
C LEU A 172 1.42 -2.21 -22.54
N ALA A 173 0.29 -1.62 -22.96
CA ALA A 173 -0.53 -2.16 -24.04
C ALA A 173 0.16 -2.08 -25.41
N GLU A 174 0.82 -0.97 -25.73
CA GLU A 174 1.59 -0.84 -26.98
C GLU A 174 2.70 -1.88 -27.10
N LEU A 175 3.29 -2.28 -25.98
CA LEU A 175 4.32 -3.33 -25.93
C LEU A 175 3.73 -4.75 -26.04
N GLY A 176 2.40 -4.89 -26.11
CA GLY A 176 1.70 -6.17 -26.28
C GLY A 176 1.10 -6.75 -25.00
N GLY A 177 1.14 -6.02 -23.88
CA GLY A 177 0.53 -6.47 -22.63
C GLY A 177 -1.00 -6.56 -22.72
N GLU A 178 -1.56 -7.56 -22.04
CA GLU A 178 -3.01 -7.74 -21.93
C GLU A 178 -3.56 -6.94 -20.74
N ARG A 179 -4.54 -6.06 -20.93
CA ARG A 179 -5.20 -5.38 -19.80
C ARG A 179 -6.09 -6.35 -19.05
N LEU A 180 -5.78 -6.57 -17.76
CA LEU A 180 -6.61 -7.33 -16.83
C LEU A 180 -7.89 -6.58 -16.49
N LEU A 181 -7.75 -5.28 -16.24
CA LEU A 181 -8.81 -4.35 -15.90
C LEU A 181 -8.50 -3.01 -16.55
N ASP A 182 -9.56 -2.24 -16.80
CA ASP A 182 -9.39 -0.86 -17.21
C ASP A 182 -8.66 -0.07 -16.13
N ARG A 183 -7.82 0.86 -16.58
CA ARG A 183 -7.17 1.88 -15.76
C ARG A 183 -8.20 2.62 -14.93
N VAL A 184 -7.90 2.84 -13.65
CA VAL A 184 -8.64 3.77 -12.80
C VAL A 184 -7.80 5.02 -12.57
N ASP A 185 -8.37 6.17 -12.92
CA ASP A 185 -7.80 7.50 -12.71
C ASP A 185 -8.50 8.11 -11.47
N ALA A 186 -7.85 8.03 -10.32
CA ALA A 186 -8.41 8.46 -9.03
C ALA A 186 -7.94 9.88 -8.67
N ASP A 187 -8.90 10.70 -8.23
CA ASP A 187 -8.66 12.07 -7.76
C ASP A 187 -8.18 12.10 -6.29
N VAL A 188 -8.09 13.28 -5.67
CA VAL A 188 -7.65 13.49 -4.27
C VAL A 188 -8.43 12.60 -3.28
N GLU A 189 -9.71 12.33 -3.54
CA GLU A 189 -10.57 11.38 -2.81
C GLU A 189 -10.48 9.94 -3.36
N TYR A 190 -9.26 9.40 -3.43
CA TYR A 190 -8.99 8.11 -4.09
C TYR A 190 -9.46 6.88 -3.32
N GLN A 191 -9.80 6.98 -2.02
CA GLN A 191 -9.95 5.85 -1.10
C GLN A 191 -11.06 4.88 -1.51
N ALA A 192 -12.22 5.41 -1.91
CA ALA A 192 -13.35 4.62 -2.37
C ALA A 192 -13.02 3.89 -3.69
N ALA A 193 -12.50 4.65 -4.68
CA ALA A 193 -12.08 4.12 -5.97
C ALA A 193 -10.98 3.05 -5.81
N ALA A 194 -10.01 3.27 -4.92
CA ALA A 194 -8.96 2.32 -4.61
C ALA A 194 -9.54 1.03 -4.01
N SER A 195 -10.49 1.13 -3.08
CA SER A 195 -11.08 -0.04 -2.43
C SER A 195 -11.90 -0.89 -3.41
N GLU A 196 -12.71 -0.26 -4.26
CA GLU A 196 -13.45 -0.96 -5.31
C GLU A 196 -12.49 -1.60 -6.33
N TRP A 197 -11.48 -0.86 -6.79
CA TRP A 197 -10.51 -1.35 -7.75
C TRP A 197 -9.71 -2.53 -7.20
N ARG A 198 -9.22 -2.45 -5.95
CA ARG A 198 -8.51 -3.58 -5.31
C ARG A 198 -9.37 -4.84 -5.24
N ALA A 199 -10.65 -4.70 -4.87
CA ALA A 199 -11.58 -5.83 -4.84
C ALA A 199 -11.74 -6.47 -6.23
N ARG A 200 -11.86 -5.66 -7.29
CA ARG A 200 -11.93 -6.14 -8.69
C ARG A 200 -10.64 -6.83 -9.14
N VAL A 201 -9.47 -6.30 -8.75
CA VAL A 201 -8.16 -6.91 -9.06
C VAL A 201 -8.06 -8.30 -8.42
N VAL A 202 -8.43 -8.43 -7.15
CA VAL A 202 -8.42 -9.72 -6.44
C VAL A 202 -9.32 -10.73 -7.14
N ASP A 203 -10.52 -10.33 -7.56
CA ASP A 203 -11.46 -11.21 -8.28
C ASP A 203 -10.94 -11.63 -9.67
N ALA A 204 -10.41 -10.68 -10.44
CA ALA A 204 -9.79 -10.94 -11.74
C ALA A 204 -8.59 -11.90 -11.64
N LEU A 205 -7.79 -11.80 -10.57
CA LEU A 205 -6.64 -12.69 -10.35
C LEU A 205 -7.05 -14.07 -9.83
N LYS A 206 -8.10 -14.15 -9.00
CA LYS A 206 -8.67 -15.43 -8.55
C LYS A 206 -9.24 -16.23 -9.71
N SER A 207 -9.96 -15.58 -10.63
CA SER A 207 -10.53 -16.28 -11.80
C SER A 207 -9.46 -16.82 -12.77
N ARG A 208 -8.26 -16.22 -12.77
CA ARG A 208 -7.09 -16.68 -13.53
C ARG A 208 -6.24 -17.72 -12.80
N ALA A 209 -6.41 -17.88 -11.48
CA ALA A 209 -5.68 -18.88 -10.71
C ALA A 209 -6.30 -20.27 -10.97
N PRO A 210 -5.50 -21.28 -11.34
CA PRO A 210 -5.95 -22.67 -11.24
C PRO A 210 -6.31 -22.94 -9.78
N VAL A 211 -7.42 -23.66 -9.54
CA VAL A 211 -7.80 -24.10 -8.18
C VAL A 211 -6.70 -25.04 -7.66
N ALA A 212 -5.73 -24.49 -6.93
CA ALA A 212 -4.63 -25.24 -6.32
C ALA A 212 -4.74 -25.16 -4.79
N ALA A 213 -4.49 -26.30 -4.17
CA ALA A 213 -4.51 -26.53 -2.72
C ALA A 213 -3.57 -25.57 -1.97
N PRO A 214 -3.86 -25.25 -0.69
CA PRO A 214 -3.12 -24.22 0.06
C PRO A 214 -1.64 -24.59 0.21
N SER A 215 -0.78 -23.89 -0.49
CA SER A 215 0.67 -23.87 -0.25
C SER A 215 0.98 -22.83 0.82
N GLN A 216 1.68 -23.26 1.87
CA GLN A 216 2.21 -22.38 2.90
C GLN A 216 3.36 -21.56 2.30
N SER A 217 3.13 -20.27 2.05
CA SER A 217 4.20 -19.32 1.74
C SER A 217 4.91 -18.94 3.04
N VAL A 218 6.20 -19.23 3.10
CA VAL A 218 7.08 -18.79 4.19
C VAL A 218 7.49 -17.35 3.88
N ALA A 219 6.98 -16.39 4.64
CA ALA A 219 7.37 -14.99 4.53
C ALA A 219 8.81 -14.82 5.07
N THR A 220 9.80 -14.72 4.18
CA THR A 220 11.11 -14.16 4.52
C THR A 220 11.17 -12.74 3.98
N GLY A 221 10.66 -11.81 4.79
CA GLY A 221 10.82 -10.38 4.62
C GLY A 221 10.77 -9.76 6.00
N ALA A 222 11.77 -8.95 6.34
CA ALA A 222 11.80 -8.22 7.60
C ALA A 222 10.44 -7.52 7.80
N VAL A 223 9.74 -7.90 8.86
CA VAL A 223 8.59 -7.15 9.36
C VAL A 223 9.13 -5.80 9.81
N ASN A 224 9.02 -4.78 8.95
CA ASN A 224 8.99 -3.42 9.45
C ASN A 224 7.80 -3.37 10.41
N GLU A 225 8.05 -3.04 11.67
CA GLU A 225 7.00 -2.81 12.66
C GLU A 225 6.00 -1.82 12.06
N ILE A 226 4.79 -2.30 11.81
CA ILE A 226 3.73 -1.49 11.25
C ILE A 226 3.26 -0.58 12.39
N HIS A 227 3.65 0.69 12.37
CA HIS A 227 3.01 1.71 13.20
C HIS A 227 1.66 2.07 12.58
N THR A 228 0.69 1.15 12.65
CA THR A 228 -0.68 1.45 12.21
C THR A 228 -1.27 2.49 13.17
N SER A 229 -1.56 3.69 12.68
CA SER A 229 -2.48 4.59 13.37
C SER A 229 -3.91 4.07 13.17
N PRO A 230 -4.75 4.02 14.21
CA PRO A 230 -6.16 3.65 14.04
C PRO A 230 -6.98 4.73 13.32
N TYR A 231 -6.39 5.91 13.07
CA TYR A 231 -7.04 7.05 12.44
C TYR A 231 -6.64 7.18 10.98
N SER A 232 -7.60 7.58 10.15
CA SER A 232 -7.43 7.85 8.73
C SER A 232 -8.08 9.18 8.37
N LYS A 233 -8.00 9.56 7.09
CA LYS A 233 -8.75 10.71 6.58
C LYS A 233 -10.25 10.57 6.83
N ASP A 234 -10.81 9.39 6.59
CA ASP A 234 -12.26 9.12 6.72
C ASP A 234 -12.72 8.92 8.18
N ALA A 235 -11.77 8.62 9.07
CA ALA A 235 -12.00 8.47 10.51
C ALA A 235 -10.93 9.27 11.28
N PRO A 236 -11.02 10.61 11.29
CA PRO A 236 -10.00 11.45 11.92
C PRO A 236 -10.10 11.41 13.44
N LEU A 237 -8.97 11.62 14.11
CA LEU A 237 -8.95 11.84 15.54
C LEU A 237 -9.46 13.25 15.85
N VAL A 238 -10.47 13.35 16.71
CA VAL A 238 -10.82 14.62 17.36
C VAL A 238 -9.85 14.85 18.51
N ALA A 239 -8.99 15.86 18.38
CA ALA A 239 -7.97 16.20 19.37
C ALA A 239 -8.09 17.66 19.82
N SER A 240 -7.57 17.97 21.00
CA SER A 240 -7.57 19.33 21.55
C SER A 240 -6.25 20.05 21.28
N LEU A 241 -6.32 21.35 20.99
CA LEU A 241 -5.14 22.20 20.91
C LEU A 241 -4.71 22.58 22.33
N SER A 242 -3.59 22.04 22.80
CA SER A 242 -3.02 22.39 24.11
C SER A 242 -2.30 23.73 24.08
N VAL A 243 -1.63 24.04 22.96
CA VAL A 243 -0.91 25.31 22.77
C VAL A 243 -1.22 25.89 21.40
N ASN A 244 -1.42 27.21 21.38
CA ASN A 244 -1.50 28.01 20.16
C ASN A 244 -0.76 29.33 20.39
N GLN A 245 0.52 29.38 19.97
CA GLN A 245 1.41 30.48 20.25
C GLN A 245 1.95 31.10 18.97
N LYS A 246 1.75 32.41 18.77
CA LYS A 246 2.42 33.16 17.71
C LYS A 246 3.93 33.20 17.96
N ILE A 247 4.71 32.77 16.96
CA ILE A 247 6.19 32.74 17.03
C ILE A 247 6.86 33.87 16.23
N THR A 248 6.08 34.68 15.52
CA THR A 248 6.57 35.90 14.86
C THR A 248 6.49 37.12 15.76
N GLY A 249 7.33 38.12 15.49
CA GLY A 249 7.34 39.38 16.24
C GLY A 249 6.00 40.13 16.17
N ARG A 250 5.75 41.00 17.15
CA ARG A 250 4.47 41.74 17.30
C ARG A 250 4.05 42.47 16.02
N ASN A 251 5.01 43.06 15.32
CA ASN A 251 4.78 43.86 14.11
C ASN A 251 5.03 43.06 12.81
N SER A 252 5.14 41.73 12.87
CA SER A 252 5.26 40.92 11.67
C SER A 252 3.91 40.83 10.96
N GLU A 253 3.92 41.09 9.64
CA GLU A 253 2.77 40.86 8.77
C GLU A 253 2.41 39.37 8.63
N LYS A 254 3.36 38.47 8.90
CA LYS A 254 3.13 37.01 8.88
C LYS A 254 2.65 36.54 10.26
N ASP A 255 1.57 35.76 10.28
CA ASP A 255 1.13 35.03 11.47
C ASP A 255 1.59 33.56 11.36
N VAL A 256 2.75 33.25 11.95
CA VAL A 256 3.23 31.87 12.08
C VAL A 256 3.06 31.45 13.52
N ARG A 257 2.52 30.25 13.73
CA ARG A 257 2.16 29.75 15.04
C ARG A 257 2.79 28.39 15.34
N HIS A 258 3.21 28.23 16.59
CA HIS A 258 3.51 26.95 17.21
C HIS A 258 2.22 26.38 17.78
N ILE A 259 1.90 25.17 17.34
CA ILE A 259 0.67 24.47 17.69
C ILE A 259 1.05 23.16 18.37
N GLU A 260 0.48 22.92 19.55
CA GLU A 260 0.57 21.62 20.22
C GLU A 260 -0.82 20.99 20.26
N ILE A 261 -0.89 19.71 19.90
CA ILE A 261 -2.12 18.93 19.85
C ILE A 261 -2.00 17.83 20.89
N ASP A 262 -2.92 17.81 21.84
CA ASP A 262 -3.00 16.77 22.86
C ASP A 262 -3.62 15.50 22.27
N LEU A 263 -2.81 14.43 22.25
CA LEU A 263 -3.21 13.12 21.74
C LEU A 263 -3.80 12.20 22.81
N GLY A 264 -3.69 12.56 24.11
CA GLY A 264 -4.15 11.74 25.23
C GLY A 264 -3.81 10.25 25.08
N ASP A 265 -4.80 9.39 25.38
CA ASP A 265 -4.71 7.93 25.22
C ASP A 265 -5.24 7.45 23.85
N SER A 266 -5.23 8.31 22.81
CA SER A 266 -5.82 8.00 21.49
C SER A 266 -5.19 6.81 20.78
N GLY A 267 -3.99 6.38 21.20
CA GLY A 267 -3.22 5.34 20.53
C GLY A 267 -2.61 5.77 19.20
N LEU A 268 -2.75 7.05 18.80
CA LEU A 268 -2.10 7.61 17.62
C LEU A 268 -0.58 7.60 17.82
N ARG A 269 0.13 7.02 16.85
CA ARG A 269 1.60 6.97 16.83
C ARG A 269 2.10 7.67 15.58
N TYR A 270 3.16 8.46 15.72
CA TYR A 270 3.84 9.15 14.63
C TYR A 270 5.35 9.22 14.90
N GLN A 271 6.13 9.43 13.85
CA GLN A 271 7.57 9.65 13.90
C GLN A 271 7.94 11.07 13.42
N PRO A 272 9.09 11.61 13.84
CA PRO A 272 9.59 12.87 13.29
C PRO A 272 9.73 12.78 11.76
N GLY A 273 9.08 13.71 11.06
CA GLY A 273 9.03 13.72 9.59
C GLY A 273 7.71 13.24 9.00
N ASP A 274 6.82 12.64 9.81
CA ASP A 274 5.45 12.33 9.38
C ASP A 274 4.64 13.59 9.11
N ALA A 275 3.67 13.48 8.20
CA ALA A 275 2.74 14.56 7.86
C ALA A 275 1.45 14.47 8.68
N LEU A 276 0.96 15.63 9.13
CA LEU A 276 -0.32 15.78 9.80
C LEU A 276 -1.38 16.28 8.81
N GLY A 277 -2.48 15.54 8.67
CA GLY A 277 -3.69 16.02 8.02
C GLY A 277 -4.62 16.70 9.04
N VAL A 278 -5.13 17.89 8.70
CA VAL A 278 -6.07 18.63 9.54
C VAL A 278 -7.36 18.85 8.76
N TRP A 279 -8.47 18.35 9.31
CA TRP A 279 -9.80 18.67 8.79
C TRP A 279 -10.19 20.08 9.23
N TYR A 280 -10.58 20.90 8.26
CA TYR A 280 -11.01 22.27 8.46
C TYR A 280 -12.46 22.45 8.05
N GLN A 281 -13.01 23.59 8.42
CA GLN A 281 -14.32 24.08 8.00
C GLN A 281 -14.14 25.40 7.30
N ASN A 282 -14.99 25.69 6.33
CA ASN A 282 -15.04 27.02 5.75
C ASN A 282 -15.52 28.05 6.79
N ASP A 283 -15.08 29.29 6.61
CA ASP A 283 -15.53 30.41 7.44
C ASP A 283 -17.06 30.57 7.30
N PRO A 284 -17.83 30.52 8.41
CA PRO A 284 -19.27 30.76 8.38
C PRO A 284 -19.66 32.08 7.69
N ALA A 285 -18.82 33.11 7.78
CA ALA A 285 -19.06 34.39 7.11
C ALA A 285 -18.96 34.27 5.58
N LEU A 286 -17.98 33.52 5.07
CA LEU A 286 -17.83 33.24 3.64
C LEU A 286 -18.99 32.41 3.10
N VAL A 287 -19.40 31.37 3.83
CA VAL A 287 -20.57 30.54 3.46
C VAL A 287 -21.83 31.40 3.37
N LYS A 288 -22.04 32.28 4.36
CA LYS A 288 -23.17 33.20 4.38
C LYS A 288 -23.13 34.17 3.19
N GLU A 289 -21.99 34.80 2.92
CA GLU A 289 -21.81 35.71 1.79
C GLU A 289 -22.15 35.00 0.46
N LEU A 290 -21.65 33.78 0.26
CA LEU A 290 -21.92 32.99 -0.94
C LEU A 290 -23.41 32.68 -1.11
N VAL A 291 -24.07 32.23 -0.05
CA VAL A 291 -25.52 31.94 -0.08
C VAL A 291 -26.34 33.19 -0.40
N GLU A 292 -25.98 34.34 0.19
CA GLU A 292 -26.64 35.62 -0.07
C GLU A 292 -26.45 36.11 -1.52
N LEU A 293 -25.24 35.96 -2.08
CA LEU A 293 -24.94 36.31 -3.47
C LEU A 293 -25.73 35.47 -4.48
N LEU A 294 -26.07 34.24 -4.11
CA LEU A 294 -26.89 33.33 -4.91
C LEU A 294 -28.39 33.51 -4.69
N TRP A 295 -28.80 34.45 -3.82
CA TRP A 295 -30.19 34.69 -3.41
C TRP A 295 -30.88 33.45 -2.84
N LEU A 296 -30.11 32.61 -2.15
CA LEU A 296 -30.58 31.40 -1.47
C LEU A 296 -30.74 31.66 0.04
N LYS A 297 -31.42 30.74 0.74
CA LYS A 297 -31.64 30.81 2.19
C LYS A 297 -30.59 30.02 2.98
N GLY A 298 -29.97 29.03 2.36
CA GLY A 298 -28.98 28.14 2.96
C GLY A 298 -29.59 26.89 3.63
N ASP A 299 -30.91 26.83 3.80
CA ASP A 299 -31.63 25.66 4.32
C ASP A 299 -32.15 24.72 3.23
N GLU A 300 -31.89 25.05 1.96
CA GLU A 300 -32.28 24.22 0.83
C GLU A 300 -31.63 22.83 0.93
N PRO A 301 -32.40 21.75 0.72
CA PRO A 301 -31.85 20.40 0.80
C PRO A 301 -30.96 20.12 -0.41
N VAL A 302 -29.71 19.75 -0.15
CA VAL A 302 -28.74 19.29 -1.15
C VAL A 302 -28.28 17.87 -0.83
N THR A 303 -27.91 17.12 -1.87
CA THR A 303 -27.41 15.76 -1.71
C THR A 303 -25.88 15.76 -1.85
N VAL A 304 -25.20 15.35 -0.78
CA VAL A 304 -23.74 15.18 -0.73
C VAL A 304 -23.46 13.75 -0.31
N GLU A 305 -22.73 13.00 -1.13
CA GLU A 305 -22.37 11.59 -0.85
C GLU A 305 -23.56 10.69 -0.47
N GLY A 306 -24.72 10.92 -1.11
CA GLY A 306 -25.95 10.16 -0.86
C GLY A 306 -26.69 10.54 0.43
N LYS A 307 -26.24 11.56 1.17
CA LYS A 307 -26.94 12.14 2.33
C LYS A 307 -27.59 13.46 1.95
N THR A 308 -28.80 13.70 2.42
CA THR A 308 -29.49 15.00 2.26
C THR A 308 -29.17 15.90 3.45
N LEU A 309 -28.56 17.05 3.19
CA LEU A 309 -28.12 18.03 4.17
C LEU A 309 -28.56 19.44 3.73
N PRO A 310 -28.69 20.41 4.65
CA PRO A 310 -28.85 21.82 4.31
C PRO A 310 -27.67 22.36 3.49
N LEU A 311 -27.92 23.27 2.55
CA LEU A 311 -26.89 23.88 1.69
C LEU A 311 -25.76 24.54 2.50
N ASN A 312 -26.06 25.22 3.60
CA ASN A 312 -25.05 25.86 4.43
C ASN A 312 -24.06 24.85 5.07
N GLU A 313 -24.57 23.72 5.56
CA GLU A 313 -23.77 22.65 6.14
C GLU A 313 -22.91 21.98 5.06
N ALA A 314 -23.49 21.76 3.89
CA ALA A 314 -22.77 21.25 2.73
C ALA A 314 -21.60 22.16 2.33
N LEU A 315 -21.87 23.46 2.16
CA LEU A 315 -20.85 24.45 1.83
C LEU A 315 -19.80 24.61 2.93
N GLN A 316 -20.18 24.44 4.20
CA GLN A 316 -19.24 24.63 5.31
C GLN A 316 -18.26 23.47 5.47
N TRP A 317 -18.70 22.23 5.19
CA TRP A 317 -17.95 21.02 5.55
C TRP A 317 -17.48 20.17 4.37
N HIS A 318 -18.12 20.29 3.21
CA HIS A 318 -17.96 19.31 2.12
C HIS A 318 -17.46 19.89 0.81
N PHE A 319 -17.41 21.21 0.65
CA PHE A 319 -16.96 21.86 -0.58
C PHE A 319 -15.80 22.81 -0.32
N GLU A 320 -14.88 22.88 -1.28
CA GLU A 320 -13.81 23.87 -1.25
C GLU A 320 -14.30 25.18 -1.90
N LEU A 321 -14.21 26.29 -1.18
CA LEU A 321 -14.81 27.58 -1.59
C LEU A 321 -13.79 28.67 -1.96
N THR A 322 -12.52 28.45 -1.69
CA THR A 322 -11.47 29.50 -1.72
C THR A 322 -10.52 29.39 -2.90
N VAL A 323 -10.36 28.20 -3.49
CA VAL A 323 -9.48 27.96 -4.63
C VAL A 323 -10.24 28.11 -5.94
N ASN A 324 -9.71 28.91 -6.86
CA ASN A 324 -10.26 29.07 -8.20
C ASN A 324 -9.36 28.36 -9.22
N THR A 325 -9.77 27.18 -9.69
CA THR A 325 -9.05 26.39 -10.69
C THR A 325 -9.51 26.72 -12.11
N ALA A 326 -8.71 26.41 -13.13
CA ALA A 326 -9.11 26.62 -14.53
C ALA A 326 -10.44 25.92 -14.86
N ASN A 327 -10.63 24.69 -14.35
CA ASN A 327 -11.88 23.94 -14.49
C ASN A 327 -13.07 24.65 -13.84
N ILE A 328 -12.90 25.24 -12.65
CA ILE A 328 -13.96 26.01 -12.00
C ILE A 328 -14.35 27.21 -12.87
N VAL A 329 -13.37 27.97 -13.37
CA VAL A 329 -13.62 29.13 -14.24
C VAL A 329 -14.33 28.72 -15.54
N GLU A 330 -13.90 27.63 -16.17
CA GLU A 330 -14.51 27.11 -17.39
C GLU A 330 -15.97 26.69 -17.15
N ASN A 331 -16.23 25.96 -16.06
CA ASN A 331 -17.58 25.58 -15.68
C ASN A 331 -18.48 26.80 -15.41
N TYR A 332 -17.99 27.81 -14.70
CA TYR A 332 -18.73 29.06 -14.50
C TYR A 332 -19.05 29.78 -15.81
N ALA A 333 -18.11 29.80 -16.77
CA ALA A 333 -18.32 30.43 -18.08
C ALA A 333 -19.47 29.77 -18.87
N THR A 334 -19.76 28.48 -18.64
CA THR A 334 -20.91 27.81 -19.26
C THR A 334 -22.26 28.28 -18.71
N LEU A 335 -22.29 28.75 -17.45
CA LEU A 335 -23.50 29.19 -16.75
C LEU A 335 -23.83 30.67 -17.00
N THR A 336 -22.85 31.48 -17.40
CA THR A 336 -22.99 32.94 -17.59
C THR A 336 -23.34 33.35 -19.04
N ARG A 337 -24.03 32.50 -19.81
CA ARG A 337 -24.46 32.80 -21.19
C ARG A 337 -25.80 33.52 -21.26
#